data_AF-A0A9E1RGT6-F1
#
_entry.id   AF-A0A9E1RGT6-F1
#
_cell.length_a   1.000
_cell.length_b   1.000
_cell.length_c   1.000
_cell.angle_alpha   90.00
_cell.angle_beta   90.00
_cell.angle_gamma   90.00
#
_symmetry.space_group_name_H-M   'P 1'
#
loop_
_entity.id
_entity.type
_entity.pdbx_description
1 polymer ?
#
loop_
_entity_poly.entity_id
_entity_poly.type
_entity_poly.pdbx_seq_one_letter_code
_entity_poly.pdbx_strand_id
1 'polypeptide(L)'
;MALLVHFDSFIKVKAHLLSLSKGVKEATRDTARTLIARAERLAKSRVRATTRKPDMGKGNYFRSIKSGFLESGGSFTGKLESDSPVAGIIEFGSQPHIIRPRGNKLLFWPGAKYPVKEVKHPGTPAFRVLGDATEEAAAETGKVFESAVKRKFNG
;
A
#
# COMPACT_ATOMS: atom_id res chain seq x y z
N MET A 1 23.13 -0.72 -35.57
CA MET A 1 22.75 -2.14 -35.73
C MET A 1 21.32 -2.20 -36.20
N ALA A 2 21.05 -2.81 -37.35
CA ALA A 2 19.69 -3.07 -37.82
C ALA A 2 19.27 -4.48 -37.39
N LEU A 3 18.18 -4.61 -36.65
CA LEU A 3 17.58 -5.91 -36.34
C LEU A 3 16.63 -6.26 -37.50
N LEU A 4 17.08 -7.12 -38.42
CA LEU A 4 16.23 -7.67 -39.47
C LEU A 4 15.43 -8.84 -38.89
N VAL A 5 14.12 -8.65 -38.75
CA VAL A 5 13.19 -9.72 -38.36
C VAL A 5 12.45 -10.17 -39.62
N HIS A 6 12.55 -11.46 -39.95
CA HIS A 6 11.89 -12.05 -41.11
C HIS A 6 10.66 -12.86 -40.65
N PHE A 7 9.50 -12.52 -41.19
CA PHE A 7 8.21 -13.10 -40.83
C PHE A 7 7.72 -14.11 -41.88
N ASP A 8 8.63 -14.95 -42.35
CA ASP A 8 8.39 -15.77 -43.56
C ASP A 8 7.68 -17.10 -43.24
N SER A 9 7.31 -17.32 -41.97
CA SER A 9 6.67 -18.56 -41.53
C SER A 9 5.66 -18.30 -40.41
N PHE A 10 4.46 -18.82 -40.60
CA PHE A 10 3.39 -18.80 -39.59
C PHE A 10 3.85 -19.38 -38.24
N ILE A 11 4.71 -20.40 -38.25
CA ILE A 11 5.27 -21.02 -37.04
C ILE A 11 6.19 -20.03 -36.29
N LYS A 12 7.05 -19.30 -37.01
CA LYS A 12 7.92 -18.28 -36.42
C LYS A 12 7.11 -17.11 -35.87
N VAL A 13 6.11 -16.63 -36.61
CA VAL A 13 5.18 -15.58 -36.16
C VAL A 13 4.49 -16.00 -34.85
N LYS A 14 3.94 -17.22 -34.80
CA LYS A 14 3.29 -17.77 -33.60
C LYS A 14 4.25 -17.85 -32.41
N ALA A 15 5.47 -18.33 -32.62
CA ALA A 15 6.48 -18.41 -31.57
C ALA A 15 6.83 -17.03 -30.99
N HIS A 16 7.02 -16.02 -31.85
CA HIS A 16 7.29 -14.65 -31.42
C HIS A 16 6.12 -14.05 -30.61
N LEU A 17 4.88 -14.25 -31.05
CA LEU A 17 3.70 -13.77 -30.31
C LEU A 17 3.56 -14.43 -28.94
N LEU A 18 3.86 -15.73 -28.84
CA LEU A 18 3.86 -16.45 -27.56
C LEU A 18 4.96 -15.94 -26.61
N SER A 19 6.16 -15.70 -27.14
CA SER A 19 7.27 -15.11 -26.36
C SER A 19 6.91 -13.71 -25.86
N LEU A 20 6.36 -12.86 -26.73
CA LEU A 20 5.93 -11.50 -26.37
C LEU A 20 4.85 -11.52 -25.29
N SER A 21 3.79 -12.34 -25.45
CA SER A 21 2.71 -12.42 -24.47
C SER A 21 3.19 -12.93 -23.11
N LYS A 22 4.10 -13.92 -23.10
CA LYS A 22 4.75 -14.39 -21.87
C LYS A 22 5.59 -13.30 -21.22
N GLY A 23 6.42 -12.61 -21.99
CA GLY A 23 7.31 -11.55 -21.48
C GLY A 23 6.52 -10.37 -20.91
N VAL A 24 5.43 -9.95 -21.57
CA VAL A 24 4.53 -8.90 -21.05
C VAL A 24 3.84 -9.37 -19.76
N LYS A 25 3.34 -10.61 -19.71
CA LYS A 25 2.73 -11.17 -18.49
C LYS A 25 3.71 -11.15 -17.32
N GLU A 26 4.97 -11.54 -17.54
CA GLU A 26 6.01 -11.49 -16.51
C GLU A 26 6.36 -10.06 -16.11
N ALA A 27 6.47 -9.14 -17.07
CA ALA A 27 6.72 -7.72 -16.78
C ALA A 27 5.60 -7.11 -15.92
N THR A 28 4.33 -7.41 -16.22
CA THR A 28 3.18 -6.98 -15.40
C THR A 28 3.26 -7.55 -13.98
N ARG A 29 3.62 -8.82 -13.84
CA ARG A 29 3.82 -9.48 -12.54
C ARG A 29 4.90 -8.78 -11.71
N ASP A 30 6.05 -8.53 -12.32
CA ASP A 30 7.19 -7.89 -11.66
C ASP A 30 6.89 -6.43 -11.30
N THR A 31 6.11 -5.74 -12.15
CA THR A 31 5.60 -4.40 -11.88
C THR A 31 4.73 -4.40 -10.65
N ALA A 32 3.70 -5.25 -10.60
CA ALA A 32 2.77 -5.30 -9.48
C ALA A 32 3.48 -5.65 -8.14
N ARG A 33 4.45 -6.58 -8.17
CA ARG A 33 5.29 -6.88 -7.00
C ARG A 33 6.12 -5.68 -6.54
N THR A 34 6.72 -4.96 -7.48
CA THR A 34 7.55 -3.79 -7.16
C THR A 34 6.70 -2.67 -6.57
N LEU A 35 5.52 -2.43 -7.15
CA LEU A 35 4.56 -1.43 -6.69
C LEU A 35 4.07 -1.74 -5.28
N ILE A 36 3.68 -3.00 -5.00
CA ILE A 36 3.14 -3.33 -3.68
C ILE A 36 4.21 -3.29 -2.58
N ALA A 37 5.44 -3.72 -2.88
CA ALA A 37 6.58 -3.59 -1.97
C ALA A 37 6.94 -2.11 -1.73
N ARG A 38 6.80 -1.26 -2.75
CA ARG A 38 6.94 0.19 -2.59
C ARG A 38 5.83 0.78 -1.71
N ALA A 39 4.58 0.41 -1.96
CA ALA A 39 3.44 0.87 -1.16
C ALA A 39 3.61 0.52 0.33
N GLU A 40 4.10 -0.69 0.65
CA GLU A 40 4.41 -1.07 2.03
C GLU A 40 5.51 -0.19 2.65
N ARG A 41 6.59 0.05 1.91
CA ARG A 41 7.69 0.93 2.37
C ARG A 41 7.20 2.36 2.62
N LEU A 42 6.37 2.88 1.71
CA LEU A 42 5.76 4.21 1.86
C LEU A 42 4.85 4.24 3.09
N ALA A 43 3.93 3.29 3.25
CA ALA A 43 3.06 3.22 4.41
C ALA A 43 3.86 3.19 5.73
N LYS A 44 4.92 2.37 5.79
CA LYS A 44 5.82 2.30 6.95
C LYS A 44 6.59 3.61 7.18
N SER A 45 7.07 4.26 6.12
CA SER A 45 7.74 5.57 6.25
C SER A 45 6.77 6.64 6.76
N ARG A 46 5.50 6.58 6.35
CA ARG A 46 4.47 7.51 6.83
C ARG A 46 4.22 7.44 8.31
N VAL A 47 4.10 6.22 8.82
CA VAL A 47 3.89 5.98 10.25
C VAL A 47 5.08 6.42 11.09
N ARG A 48 6.29 6.42 10.52
CA ARG A 48 7.53 6.87 11.18
C ARG A 48 7.78 8.37 11.09
N ALA A 49 7.09 9.07 10.19
CA ALA A 49 7.36 10.47 9.94
C ALA A 49 6.96 11.32 11.15
N THR A 50 7.91 12.07 11.71
CA THR A 50 7.66 12.98 12.85
C THR A 50 6.85 14.21 12.45
N THR A 51 6.75 14.49 11.16
CA THR A 51 5.98 15.61 10.60
C THR A 51 4.49 15.33 10.52
N ARG A 52 4.04 14.09 10.75
CA ARG A 52 2.62 13.72 10.68
C ARG A 52 2.25 12.62 11.65
N LYS A 53 1.00 12.63 12.11
CA LYS A 53 0.44 11.50 12.85
C LYS A 53 0.28 10.28 11.91
N PRO A 54 0.40 9.04 12.43
CA PRO A 54 0.44 8.67 13.84
C PRO A 54 1.80 8.85 14.55
N ASP A 55 2.91 9.10 13.85
CA ASP A 55 4.25 9.31 14.42
C ASP A 55 4.68 8.22 15.43
N MET A 56 4.47 6.95 15.06
CA MET A 56 4.65 5.80 15.96
C MET A 56 5.24 4.59 15.22
N GLY A 57 6.51 4.71 14.84
CA GLY A 57 7.28 3.71 14.10
C GLY A 57 7.60 2.38 14.80
N LYS A 58 7.04 2.13 15.99
CA LYS A 58 7.38 0.98 16.85
C LYS A 58 6.17 0.22 17.43
N GLY A 59 4.93 0.60 17.07
CA GLY A 59 3.69 0.02 17.62
C GLY A 59 3.12 -1.17 16.85
N ASN A 60 2.06 -1.78 17.40
CA ASN A 60 1.36 -2.93 16.79
C ASN A 60 0.82 -2.60 15.39
N TYR A 61 0.27 -1.39 15.20
CA TYR A 61 -0.17 -0.93 13.89
C TYR A 61 0.98 -0.95 12.87
N PHE A 62 2.12 -0.31 13.19
CA PHE A 62 3.30 -0.30 12.31
C PHE A 62 3.76 -1.70 11.90
N ARG A 63 3.79 -2.64 12.86
CA ARG A 63 4.20 -4.03 12.63
C ARG A 63 3.19 -4.83 11.82
N SER A 64 1.91 -4.48 11.89
CA SER A 64 0.83 -5.19 11.18
C SER A 64 0.70 -4.82 9.70
N ILE A 65 1.33 -3.72 9.26
CA ILE A 65 1.33 -3.31 7.85
C ILE A 65 2.15 -4.31 7.03
N LYS A 66 1.48 -4.96 6.08
CA LYS A 66 2.07 -5.97 5.20
C LYS A 66 1.53 -5.86 3.78
N SER A 67 2.39 -6.09 2.80
CA SER A 67 1.97 -6.32 1.43
C SER A 67 1.74 -7.80 1.17
N GLY A 68 0.79 -8.09 0.29
CA GLY A 68 0.53 -9.41 -0.24
C GLY A 68 0.43 -9.36 -1.76
N PHE A 69 0.72 -10.49 -2.39
CA PHE A 69 0.61 -10.66 -3.83
C PHE A 69 -0.14 -11.96 -4.12
N LEU A 70 -1.23 -11.84 -4.86
CA LEU A 70 -2.08 -12.96 -5.26
C LEU A 70 -2.01 -13.10 -6.77
N GLU A 71 -1.84 -14.34 -7.23
CA GLU A 71 -1.95 -14.71 -8.63
C GLU A 71 -3.12 -15.67 -8.77
N SER A 72 -4.10 -15.31 -9.59
CA SER A 72 -5.30 -16.13 -9.79
C SER A 72 -5.82 -15.97 -11.22
N GLY A 73 -6.08 -17.07 -11.91
CA GLY A 73 -6.72 -17.06 -13.24
C GLY A 73 -6.01 -16.22 -14.31
N GLY A 74 -4.68 -16.03 -14.19
CA GLY A 74 -3.91 -15.15 -15.10
C GLY A 74 -3.93 -13.66 -14.75
N SER A 75 -4.63 -13.28 -13.68
CA SER A 75 -4.60 -11.94 -13.09
C SER A 75 -3.60 -11.85 -11.91
N PHE A 76 -3.13 -10.64 -11.66
CA PHE A 76 -2.22 -10.32 -10.57
C PHE A 76 -2.85 -9.25 -9.68
N THR A 77 -2.97 -9.53 -8.39
CA THR A 77 -3.52 -8.58 -7.42
C THR A 77 -2.48 -8.32 -6.34
N GLY A 78 -2.01 -7.08 -6.26
CA GLY A 78 -1.26 -6.59 -5.11
C GLY A 78 -2.23 -6.09 -4.05
N LYS A 79 -1.99 -6.42 -2.78
CA LYS A 79 -2.77 -5.93 -1.64
C LYS A 79 -1.86 -5.32 -0.59
N LEU A 80 -2.28 -4.22 0.01
CA LEU A 80 -1.62 -3.59 1.15
C LEU A 80 -2.64 -3.55 2.27
N GLU A 81 -2.34 -4.23 3.37
CA GLU A 81 -3.30 -4.44 4.45
C GLU A 81 -2.64 -4.31 5.83
N SER A 82 -3.48 -4.19 6.86
CA SER A 82 -3.07 -4.14 8.25
C SER A 82 -4.09 -4.89 9.10
N ASP A 83 -3.64 -5.85 9.90
CA ASP A 83 -4.50 -6.62 10.80
C ASP A 83 -4.76 -5.92 12.15
N SER A 84 -4.21 -4.71 12.36
CA SER A 84 -4.41 -4.00 13.61
C SER A 84 -5.86 -3.51 13.79
N PRO A 85 -6.47 -3.68 14.96
CA PRO A 85 -7.82 -3.18 15.25
C PRO A 85 -7.99 -1.67 15.04
N VAL A 86 -6.91 -0.89 15.16
CA VAL A 86 -6.95 0.57 14.98
C VAL A 86 -6.76 1.01 13.52
N ALA A 87 -6.50 0.08 12.60
CA ALA A 87 -6.21 0.41 11.20
C ALA A 87 -7.35 1.20 10.54
N GLY A 88 -8.61 0.80 10.78
CA GLY A 88 -9.77 1.51 10.26
C GLY A 88 -9.87 2.94 10.78
N ILE A 89 -9.59 3.16 12.07
CA ILE A 89 -9.62 4.52 12.66
C ILE A 89 -8.48 5.38 12.09
N ILE A 90 -7.31 4.80 11.85
CA ILE A 90 -6.18 5.52 11.24
C ILE A 90 -6.48 5.89 9.79
N GLU A 91 -7.10 4.97 9.05
CA GLU A 91 -7.37 5.15 7.63
C GLU A 91 -8.54 6.11 7.38
N PHE A 92 -9.61 6.02 8.17
CA PHE A 92 -10.87 6.71 7.93
C PHE A 92 -11.22 7.76 8.99
N GLY A 93 -10.46 7.84 10.08
CA GLY A 93 -10.76 8.69 11.21
C GLY A 93 -11.82 8.10 12.15
N SER A 94 -12.18 8.88 13.17
CA SER A 94 -13.30 8.57 14.07
C SER A 94 -14.27 9.75 14.13
N GLN A 95 -15.55 9.44 14.29
CA GLN A 95 -16.61 10.43 14.46
C GLN A 95 -16.55 11.08 15.86
N PRO A 96 -17.19 12.24 16.06
CA PRO A 96 -17.39 12.80 17.39
C PRO A 96 -18.02 11.79 18.34
N HIS A 97 -17.46 11.64 19.53
CA HIS A 97 -17.93 10.66 20.51
C HIS A 97 -17.63 11.09 21.94
N ILE A 98 -18.36 10.49 22.88
CA ILE A 98 -18.15 10.72 24.30
C ILE A 98 -17.24 9.62 24.84
N ILE A 99 -16.11 10.00 25.42
CA ILE A 99 -15.22 9.10 26.13
C ILE A 99 -15.68 9.04 27.58
N ARG A 100 -15.94 7.82 28.07
CA ARG A 100 -16.32 7.57 29.45
C ARG A 100 -15.30 6.64 30.12
N PRO A 101 -15.00 6.85 31.41
CA PRO A 101 -14.18 5.94 32.17
C PRO A 101 -14.89 4.60 32.32
N ARG A 102 -14.11 3.52 32.40
CA ARG A 102 -14.67 2.20 32.70
C ARG A 102 -14.95 2.10 34.21
N GLY A 103 -16.22 1.90 34.58
CA GLY A 103 -16.68 1.88 35.97
C GLY A 103 -16.85 3.28 36.58
N ASN A 104 -16.97 3.37 37.91
CA ASN A 104 -17.18 4.65 38.64
C ASN A 104 -15.88 5.46 38.82
N LYS A 105 -15.03 5.53 37.79
CA LYS A 105 -13.80 6.31 37.81
C LYS A 105 -14.02 7.70 37.19
N LEU A 106 -13.03 8.58 37.32
CA LEU A 106 -12.95 9.86 36.62
C LEU A 106 -11.81 9.82 35.59
N LEU A 107 -11.92 10.62 34.54
CA LEU A 107 -10.89 10.80 33.53
C LEU A 107 -10.00 11.99 33.92
N PHE A 108 -8.69 11.84 33.78
CA PHE A 108 -7.70 12.88 34.01
C PHE A 108 -6.52 12.70 33.06
N TRP A 109 -5.97 13.81 32.57
CA TRP A 109 -4.80 13.84 31.68
C TRP A 109 -3.95 15.08 31.98
N PRO A 110 -2.66 15.10 31.62
CA PRO A 110 -1.81 16.27 31.79
C PRO A 110 -2.43 17.51 31.14
N GLY A 111 -2.63 18.56 31.94
CA GLY A 111 -3.30 19.80 31.51
C GLY A 111 -4.82 19.85 31.76
N ALA A 112 -5.45 18.77 32.24
CA ALA A 112 -6.83 18.83 32.70
C ALA A 112 -6.94 19.67 33.98
N LYS A 113 -7.90 20.62 34.03
CA LYS A 113 -8.11 21.49 35.20
C LYS A 113 -8.55 20.72 36.45
N TYR A 114 -9.39 19.70 36.26
CA TYR A 114 -9.86 18.78 37.29
C TYR A 114 -10.34 17.47 36.64
N PRO A 115 -10.43 16.36 37.38
CA PRO A 115 -10.95 15.11 36.85
C PRO A 115 -12.42 15.22 36.41
N VAL A 116 -12.77 14.65 35.25
CA VAL A 116 -14.13 14.75 34.67
C VAL A 116 -14.78 13.38 34.50
N LYS A 117 -16.11 13.33 34.52
CA LYS A 117 -16.87 12.08 34.32
C LYS A 117 -16.89 11.62 32.86
N GLU A 118 -16.81 12.55 31.91
CA GLU A 118 -16.79 12.25 30.49
C GLU A 118 -16.07 13.35 29.70
N VAL A 119 -15.60 13.00 28.50
CA VAL A 119 -14.99 13.93 27.54
C VAL A 119 -15.76 13.88 26.24
N LYS A 120 -16.24 15.02 25.75
CA LYS A 120 -16.81 15.15 24.40
C LYS A 120 -15.68 15.32 23.41
N HIS A 121 -15.26 14.23 22.78
CA HIS A 121 -14.19 14.22 21.80
C HIS A 121 -14.76 14.55 20.41
N PRO A 122 -14.16 15.50 19.65
CA PRO A 122 -14.65 15.86 18.32
C PRO A 122 -14.42 14.77 17.26
N GLY A 123 -13.70 13.71 17.62
CA GLY A 123 -13.24 12.69 16.69
C GLY A 123 -11.80 12.93 16.26
N THR A 124 -11.28 12.02 15.44
CA THR A 124 -9.91 12.07 14.94
C THR A 124 -9.98 12.10 13.42
N PRO A 125 -9.28 13.01 12.73
CA PRO A 125 -9.26 13.02 11.27
C PRO A 125 -8.57 11.76 10.71
N ALA A 126 -8.91 11.42 9.47
CA ALA A 126 -8.25 10.35 8.73
C ALA A 126 -6.77 10.70 8.44
N PHE A 127 -5.87 9.74 8.61
CA PHE A 127 -4.46 9.88 8.22
C PHE A 127 -4.14 9.21 6.87
N ARG A 128 -5.05 8.37 6.34
CA ARG A 128 -4.97 7.72 5.02
C ARG A 128 -3.63 7.03 4.72
N VAL A 129 -3.06 6.36 5.72
CA VAL A 129 -1.71 5.81 5.64
C VAL A 129 -1.57 4.80 4.50
N LEU A 130 -2.51 3.86 4.38
CA LEU A 130 -2.47 2.78 3.38
C LEU A 130 -2.96 3.25 2.02
N GLY A 131 -4.06 4.01 2.00
CA GLY A 131 -4.70 4.54 0.80
C GLY A 131 -3.74 5.44 0.02
N ASP A 132 -3.21 6.48 0.66
CA ASP A 132 -2.27 7.39 0.00
C ASP A 132 -1.01 6.63 -0.48
N ALA A 133 -0.65 5.49 0.12
CA ALA A 133 0.64 4.81 -0.12
C ALA A 133 0.53 3.95 -1.36
N THR A 134 -0.65 3.34 -1.48
CA THR A 134 -1.08 2.62 -2.66
C THR A 134 -1.25 3.57 -3.84
N GLU A 135 -1.91 4.72 -3.64
CA GLU A 135 -2.08 5.74 -4.68
C GLU A 135 -0.73 6.30 -5.17
N GLU A 136 0.16 6.67 -4.23
CA GLU A 136 1.50 7.18 -4.58
C GLU A 136 2.35 6.13 -5.31
N ALA A 137 2.31 4.88 -4.87
CA ALA A 137 2.99 3.80 -5.58
C ALA A 137 2.39 3.61 -6.98
N ALA A 138 1.06 3.56 -7.10
CA ALA A 138 0.36 3.36 -8.37
C ALA A 138 0.64 4.49 -9.38
N ALA A 139 0.89 5.71 -8.93
CA ALA A 139 1.29 6.82 -9.81
C ALA A 139 2.59 6.53 -10.59
N GLU A 140 3.46 5.65 -10.08
CA GLU A 140 4.70 5.25 -10.76
C GLU A 140 4.56 4.02 -11.67
N THR A 141 3.35 3.49 -11.85
CA THR A 141 3.11 2.24 -12.60
C THR A 141 3.80 2.24 -13.97
N GLY A 142 3.66 3.32 -14.74
CA GLY A 142 4.27 3.42 -16.07
C GLY A 142 5.79 3.29 -16.05
N LYS A 143 6.46 4.00 -15.14
CA LYS A 143 7.93 3.97 -14.99
C LYS A 143 8.43 2.59 -14.57
N VAL A 144 7.75 1.98 -13.61
CA VAL A 144 8.10 0.65 -13.11
C VAL A 144 7.86 -0.42 -14.18
N PHE A 145 6.75 -0.32 -14.91
CA PHE A 145 6.43 -1.22 -16.01
C PHE A 145 7.44 -1.13 -17.14
N GLU A 146 7.77 0.08 -17.59
CA GLU A 146 8.78 0.30 -18.61
C GLU A 146 10.13 -0.33 -18.21
N SER A 147 10.53 -0.15 -16.95
CA SER A 147 11.75 -0.75 -16.40
C SER A 147 11.69 -2.28 -16.34
N ALA A 148 10.51 -2.85 -16.08
CA ALA A 148 10.31 -4.30 -16.11
C ALA A 148 10.36 -4.85 -17.54
N VAL A 149 9.70 -4.18 -18.50
CA VAL A 149 9.75 -4.54 -19.93
C VAL A 149 11.17 -4.47 -20.47
N LYS A 150 11.90 -3.38 -20.21
CA LYS A 150 13.31 -3.24 -20.63
C LYS A 150 14.17 -4.38 -20.09
N ARG A 151 14.02 -4.77 -18.82
CA ARG A 151 14.73 -5.93 -18.25
C ARG A 151 14.36 -7.25 -18.91
N LYS A 152 13.10 -7.42 -19.36
CA LYS A 152 12.63 -8.67 -19.96
C LYS A 152 13.01 -8.83 -21.43
N PHE A 153 13.13 -7.73 -22.17
CA PHE A 153 13.33 -7.77 -23.62
C PHE A 153 14.68 -7.21 -24.11
N ASN A 154 15.43 -6.50 -23.26
CA ASN A 154 16.79 -6.03 -23.58
C ASN A 154 17.88 -6.79 -22.81
N GLY A 155 17.51 -7.82 -22.06
CA GLY A 155 18.42 -8.72 -21.35
C GLY A 155 18.73 -9.98 -22.15
#